data_AF-A0A1M5TXL6-F1
#
_entry.id   AF-A0A1M5TXL6-F1
#
_cell.length_a   1.000
_cell.length_b   1.000
_cell.length_c   1.000
_cell.angle_alpha   90.00
_cell.angle_beta   90.00
_cell.angle_gamma   90.00
#
_symmetry.space_group_name_H-M   'P 1'
#
loop_
_entity.id
_entity.type
_entity.pdbx_description
1 polymer ?
#
loop_
_entity_poly.entity_id
_entity_poly.type
_entity_poly.pdbx_seq_one_letter_code
_entity_poly.pdbx_strand_id
1 'polypeptide(L)'
;MKTGAKRASTLVTAAAVLLSAALLTPPARAAAMTTSASGIALIKEFEGFRSQVYWDSGSAFIGYGTICKSSDYPDGITEETGDALLRQALASKENTVNQFLTKYNILLTQNQFDALLDLTYNIGTGWINSSYRLCSALKNGISGYSDMDIVNAIGTWCHQGKNVVDRLVERRIREVKLFLYNDYTGADPHDYRYLTFDANGGSIDNSIQFFEYGKPYGNIEAPSMSGYTFAGWFTDGGTGITALTTVSQNLAVTASWSSGGVPVPSGVFSDVASGDWFYTYVTDLGAGNVITGLPDGTFRPLDTVTGGEALKLILLAVGFAPQPAANGSWAGGYLTLAMSKGIVSQGEIADLNAPVNRQLIAHIAAKAVGLPSIDTPETTFADTSDGFVLALYHADIITGSSTESGSLMYYPQNSITRAELSAIVWRMYNLGIGQS
;
A
#
# COMPACT_ATOMS: atom_id res chain seq x y z
N MET A 1 81.05 17.42 -36.86
CA MET A 1 80.83 16.35 -35.86
C MET A 1 79.32 16.11 -35.74
N LYS A 2 78.88 14.89 -36.15
CA LYS A 2 77.66 14.10 -35.81
C LYS A 2 76.30 14.83 -35.63
N THR A 3 75.14 14.42 -36.14
CA THR A 3 74.58 13.21 -36.80
C THR A 3 73.13 13.59 -37.15
N GLY A 4 72.57 13.36 -38.35
CA GLY A 4 71.90 12.11 -38.75
C GLY A 4 70.36 12.24 -38.76
N ALA A 5 69.71 12.11 -39.92
CA ALA A 5 68.26 11.90 -40.03
C ALA A 5 67.91 11.10 -41.30
N LYS A 6 67.22 9.96 -41.11
CA LYS A 6 66.53 9.15 -42.13
C LYS A 6 65.05 9.16 -41.79
N ARG A 7 64.17 9.22 -42.79
CA ARG A 7 62.90 8.45 -42.81
C ARG A 7 62.32 8.37 -44.22
N ALA A 8 61.70 7.22 -44.49
CA ALA A 8 61.37 6.69 -45.80
C ALA A 8 59.85 6.61 -46.04
N SER A 9 59.55 6.49 -47.32
CA SER A 9 58.29 6.27 -48.07
C SER A 9 57.19 5.42 -47.41
N THR A 10 55.93 5.73 -47.73
CA THR A 10 54.75 4.88 -47.45
C THR A 10 53.93 4.70 -48.74
N LEU A 11 53.75 3.45 -49.16
CA LEU A 11 52.81 3.02 -50.20
C LEU A 11 51.43 2.75 -49.56
N VAL A 12 50.36 3.07 -50.27
CA VAL A 12 48.96 2.76 -49.89
C VAL A 12 48.47 1.58 -50.73
N THR A 13 47.93 0.55 -50.08
CA THR A 13 47.17 -0.54 -50.72
C THR A 13 45.89 -0.80 -49.94
N ALA A 14 44.78 -0.96 -50.69
CA ALA A 14 43.41 -1.11 -50.20
C ALA A 14 43.12 -2.51 -49.64
N ALA A 15 42.21 -2.60 -48.66
CA ALA A 15 41.54 -3.83 -48.25
C ALA A 15 40.02 -3.59 -48.20
N ALA A 16 39.27 -4.36 -48.98
CA ALA A 16 37.81 -4.39 -48.97
C ALA A 16 37.32 -5.33 -47.85
N VAL A 17 36.39 -4.85 -47.01
CA VAL A 17 35.72 -5.65 -45.98
C VAL A 17 34.36 -6.08 -46.51
N LEU A 18 34.17 -7.38 -46.67
CA LEU A 18 32.88 -8.01 -46.93
C LEU A 18 32.10 -8.08 -45.62
N LEU A 19 31.00 -7.33 -45.52
CA LEU A 19 30.07 -7.39 -44.39
C LEU A 19 29.01 -8.48 -44.67
N SER A 20 29.10 -9.61 -43.95
CA SER A 20 28.06 -10.64 -43.98
C SER A 20 26.84 -10.17 -43.20
N ALA A 21 25.73 -9.89 -43.90
CA ALA A 21 24.44 -9.65 -43.27
C ALA A 21 23.90 -10.98 -42.71
N ALA A 22 24.07 -11.21 -41.41
CA ALA A 22 23.30 -12.22 -40.70
C ALA A 22 21.83 -11.74 -40.69
N LEU A 23 20.96 -12.44 -41.41
CA LEU A 23 19.52 -12.29 -41.29
C LEU A 23 19.14 -12.62 -39.84
N LEU A 24 18.93 -11.59 -39.03
CA LEU A 24 18.24 -11.71 -37.74
C LEU A 24 16.86 -12.26 -38.03
N THR A 25 16.68 -13.56 -37.77
CA THR A 25 15.33 -14.12 -37.67
C THR A 25 14.63 -13.37 -36.54
N PRO A 26 13.41 -12.84 -36.76
CA PRO A 26 12.64 -12.27 -35.67
C PRO A 26 12.48 -13.35 -34.59
N PRO A 27 12.58 -13.00 -33.29
CA PRO A 27 12.42 -13.98 -32.23
C PRO A 27 11.10 -14.72 -32.45
N ALA A 28 11.15 -16.05 -32.40
CA ALA A 28 9.96 -16.89 -32.52
C ALA A 28 8.89 -16.37 -31.55
N ARG A 29 7.71 -16.03 -32.09
CA ARG A 29 6.58 -15.56 -31.29
C ARG A 29 6.29 -16.63 -30.23
N ALA A 30 6.35 -16.26 -28.94
CA ALA A 30 6.00 -17.17 -27.86
C ALA A 30 4.62 -17.80 -28.18
N ALA A 31 4.51 -19.13 -28.03
CA ALA A 31 3.26 -19.83 -28.31
C ALA A 31 2.14 -19.26 -27.42
N ALA A 32 0.93 -19.15 -27.96
CA ALA A 32 -0.23 -18.73 -27.18
C ALA A 32 -0.42 -19.70 -26.00
N MET A 33 -0.65 -19.16 -24.81
CA MET A 33 -0.86 -19.95 -23.61
C MET A 33 -2.26 -20.58 -23.61
N THR A 34 -2.40 -21.75 -22.99
CA THR A 34 -3.68 -22.45 -22.81
C THR A 34 -3.83 -22.80 -21.34
N THR A 35 -5.06 -22.90 -20.85
CA THR A 35 -5.34 -23.21 -19.45
C THR A 35 -4.84 -24.62 -19.15
N SER A 36 -4.04 -24.80 -18.11
CA SER A 36 -3.51 -26.12 -17.78
C SER A 36 -4.61 -27.08 -17.28
N ALA A 37 -4.31 -28.38 -17.21
CA ALA A 37 -5.22 -29.34 -16.59
C ALA A 37 -5.55 -29.00 -15.14
N SER A 38 -4.58 -28.47 -14.38
CA SER A 38 -4.76 -28.03 -13.00
C SER A 38 -5.61 -26.76 -12.91
N GLY A 39 -5.42 -25.80 -13.83
CA GLY A 39 -6.25 -24.61 -13.94
C GLY A 39 -7.71 -24.95 -14.26
N ILE A 40 -7.93 -25.89 -15.17
CA ILE A 40 -9.28 -26.40 -15.48
C ILE A 40 -9.91 -27.09 -14.27
N ALA A 41 -9.13 -27.88 -13.52
CA ALA A 41 -9.62 -28.50 -12.29
C ALA A 41 -10.05 -27.46 -11.25
N LEU A 42 -9.30 -26.37 -11.10
CA LEU A 42 -9.66 -25.24 -10.22
C LEU A 42 -10.98 -24.58 -10.65
N ILE A 43 -11.15 -24.31 -11.94
CA ILE A 43 -12.41 -23.73 -12.46
C ILE A 43 -13.59 -24.67 -12.16
N LYS A 44 -13.42 -25.96 -12.41
CA LYS A 44 -14.47 -26.97 -12.12
C LYS A 44 -14.83 -27.04 -10.64
N GLU A 45 -13.84 -26.91 -9.75
CA GLU A 45 -14.05 -26.87 -8.29
C GLU A 45 -15.01 -25.74 -7.91
N PHE A 46 -14.83 -24.54 -8.47
CA PHE A 46 -15.68 -23.39 -8.17
C PHE A 46 -17.03 -23.37 -8.88
N GLU A 47 -17.08 -23.78 -10.15
CA GLU A 47 -18.33 -23.76 -10.93
C GLU A 47 -19.26 -24.89 -10.52
N GLY A 48 -18.69 -26.07 -10.19
CA GLY A 48 -19.44 -27.28 -9.90
C GLY A 48 -20.14 -27.87 -11.13
N PHE A 49 -20.28 -29.18 -11.18
CA PHE A 49 -20.97 -29.84 -12.30
C PHE A 49 -22.48 -29.87 -12.11
N ARG A 50 -23.23 -29.44 -13.14
CA ARG A 50 -24.68 -29.63 -13.24
C ARG A 50 -25.05 -30.38 -14.51
N SER A 51 -25.59 -31.59 -14.35
CA SER A 51 -26.01 -32.45 -15.47
C SER A 51 -27.24 -31.95 -16.19
N GLN A 52 -28.06 -31.11 -15.55
CA GLN A 52 -29.30 -30.57 -16.10
C GLN A 52 -29.19 -29.06 -16.31
N VAL A 53 -29.93 -28.54 -17.30
CA VAL A 53 -30.02 -27.09 -17.55
C VAL A 53 -30.58 -26.40 -16.31
N TYR A 54 -29.94 -25.30 -15.91
CA TYR A 54 -30.40 -24.46 -14.81
C TYR A 54 -30.42 -22.99 -15.22
N TRP A 55 -31.27 -22.21 -14.55
CA TRP A 55 -31.42 -20.78 -14.83
C TRP A 55 -30.77 -19.96 -13.73
N ASP A 56 -30.00 -18.96 -14.14
CA ASP A 56 -29.44 -17.96 -13.25
C ASP A 56 -29.43 -16.61 -13.97
N SER A 57 -29.79 -15.53 -13.26
CA SER A 57 -29.64 -14.16 -13.75
C SER A 57 -30.19 -13.92 -15.17
N GLY A 58 -31.29 -14.60 -15.54
CA GLY A 58 -31.97 -14.47 -16.84
C GLY A 58 -31.38 -15.28 -17.99
N SER A 59 -30.36 -16.11 -17.75
CA SER A 59 -29.75 -16.99 -18.75
C SER A 59 -29.80 -18.46 -18.33
N ALA A 60 -29.79 -19.36 -19.32
CA ALA A 60 -29.73 -20.80 -19.10
C ALA A 60 -28.27 -21.30 -19.20
N PHE A 61 -27.90 -22.17 -18.27
CA PHE A 61 -26.55 -22.71 -18.10
C PHE A 61 -26.59 -24.23 -17.96
N ILE A 62 -25.47 -24.89 -18.26
CA ILE A 62 -25.30 -26.34 -18.10
C ILE A 62 -23.84 -26.69 -17.79
N GLY A 63 -23.60 -27.87 -17.23
CA GLY A 63 -22.27 -28.38 -16.93
C GLY A 63 -21.59 -27.52 -15.87
N TYR A 64 -20.43 -26.98 -16.21
CA TYR A 64 -19.62 -26.12 -15.35
C TYR A 64 -19.84 -24.62 -15.60
N GLY A 65 -21.10 -24.20 -15.77
CA GLY A 65 -21.43 -22.77 -15.99
C GLY A 65 -21.39 -22.31 -17.46
N THR A 66 -21.50 -23.22 -18.43
CA THR A 66 -21.54 -22.86 -19.85
C THR A 66 -22.93 -22.40 -20.27
N ILE A 67 -23.02 -21.22 -20.90
CA ILE A 67 -24.28 -20.67 -21.44
C ILE A 67 -24.83 -21.61 -22.54
N CYS A 68 -26.12 -21.91 -22.49
CA CYS A 68 -26.83 -22.73 -23.46
C CYS A 68 -28.26 -22.19 -23.71
N LYS A 69 -29.00 -22.79 -24.64
CA LYS A 69 -30.45 -22.62 -24.73
C LYS A 69 -31.14 -23.72 -23.92
N SER A 70 -32.31 -23.42 -23.38
CA SER A 70 -33.09 -24.38 -22.58
C SER A 70 -33.51 -25.64 -23.32
N SER A 71 -33.52 -25.62 -24.65
CA SER A 71 -33.87 -26.76 -25.50
C SER A 71 -32.67 -27.61 -25.95
N ASP A 72 -31.44 -27.18 -25.70
CA ASP A 72 -30.25 -27.81 -26.30
C ASP A 72 -29.95 -29.18 -25.68
N TYR A 73 -30.33 -29.39 -24.41
CA TYR A 73 -29.99 -30.58 -23.64
C TYR A 73 -31.21 -31.10 -22.85
N PRO A 74 -32.25 -31.61 -23.53
CA PRO A 74 -33.49 -32.04 -22.88
C PRO A 74 -33.30 -33.20 -21.91
N ASP A 75 -32.30 -34.05 -22.15
CA ASP A 75 -31.96 -35.22 -21.31
C ASP A 75 -30.78 -34.95 -20.35
N GLY A 76 -30.22 -33.74 -20.37
CA GLY A 76 -29.00 -33.40 -19.66
C GLY A 76 -27.71 -33.90 -20.33
N ILE A 77 -26.60 -33.82 -19.60
CA ILE A 77 -25.25 -34.17 -20.09
C ILE A 77 -24.45 -35.00 -19.08
N THR A 78 -23.44 -35.70 -19.56
CA THR A 78 -22.41 -36.34 -18.71
C THR A 78 -21.34 -35.34 -18.28
N GLU A 79 -20.54 -35.69 -17.29
CA GLU A 79 -19.44 -34.83 -16.82
C GLU A 79 -18.35 -34.65 -17.88
N GLU A 80 -18.08 -35.67 -18.70
CA GLU A 80 -17.15 -35.57 -19.84
C GLU A 80 -17.65 -34.58 -20.89
N THR A 81 -18.96 -34.58 -21.15
CA THR A 81 -19.59 -33.60 -22.03
C THR A 81 -19.50 -32.19 -21.42
N GLY A 82 -19.70 -32.08 -20.10
CA GLY A 82 -19.51 -30.83 -19.36
C GLY A 82 -18.08 -30.29 -19.44
N ASP A 83 -17.06 -31.16 -19.31
CA ASP A 83 -15.65 -30.80 -19.48
C ASP A 83 -15.35 -30.30 -20.90
N ALA A 84 -15.87 -30.99 -21.92
CA ALA A 84 -15.69 -30.57 -23.31
C ALA A 84 -16.30 -29.17 -23.57
N LEU A 85 -17.50 -28.91 -23.04
CA LEU A 85 -18.15 -27.60 -23.13
C LEU A 85 -17.37 -26.50 -22.40
N LEU A 86 -16.85 -26.80 -21.20
CA LEU A 86 -16.00 -25.89 -20.45
C LEU A 86 -14.74 -25.52 -21.25
N ARG A 87 -14.03 -26.51 -21.80
CA ARG A 87 -12.83 -26.28 -22.63
C ARG A 87 -13.13 -25.44 -23.87
N GLN A 88 -14.27 -25.69 -24.51
CA GLN A 88 -14.70 -24.87 -25.64
C GLN A 88 -14.97 -23.41 -25.23
N ALA A 89 -15.60 -23.18 -24.08
CA ALA A 89 -15.83 -21.84 -23.54
C ALA A 89 -14.52 -21.14 -23.17
N LEU A 90 -13.55 -21.88 -22.61
CA LEU A 90 -12.23 -21.37 -22.26
C LEU A 90 -11.43 -20.95 -23.49
N ALA A 91 -11.47 -21.70 -24.60
CA ALA A 91 -10.73 -21.36 -25.81
C ALA A 91 -10.99 -19.91 -26.30
N SER A 92 -12.23 -19.43 -26.20
CA SER A 92 -12.53 -18.04 -26.57
C SER A 92 -11.92 -17.03 -25.59
N LYS A 93 -11.94 -17.33 -24.29
CA LYS A 93 -11.38 -16.46 -23.25
C LYS A 93 -9.85 -16.44 -23.31
N GLU A 94 -9.23 -17.60 -23.53
CA GLU A 94 -7.80 -17.77 -23.76
C GLU A 94 -7.34 -16.91 -24.94
N ASN A 95 -8.07 -16.93 -26.05
CA ASN A 95 -7.73 -16.08 -27.21
C ASN A 95 -7.76 -14.60 -26.84
N THR A 96 -8.78 -14.12 -26.10
CA THR A 96 -8.84 -12.72 -25.66
C THR A 96 -7.69 -12.35 -24.73
N VAL A 97 -7.37 -13.20 -23.74
CA VAL A 97 -6.25 -12.95 -22.82
C VAL A 97 -4.92 -12.97 -23.57
N ASN A 98 -4.67 -13.95 -24.43
CA ASN A 98 -3.44 -14.02 -25.25
C ASN A 98 -3.27 -12.82 -26.18
N GLN A 99 -4.35 -12.30 -26.75
CA GLN A 99 -4.29 -11.07 -27.56
C GLN A 99 -3.88 -9.87 -26.72
N PHE A 100 -4.40 -9.75 -25.51
CA PHE A 100 -3.98 -8.72 -24.55
C PHE A 100 -2.50 -8.87 -24.17
N LEU A 101 -2.06 -10.07 -23.79
CA LEU A 101 -0.67 -10.35 -23.43
C LEU A 101 0.29 -10.04 -24.59
N THR A 102 -0.06 -10.47 -25.81
CA THR A 102 0.73 -10.18 -27.02
C THR A 102 0.80 -8.68 -27.28
N LYS A 103 -0.33 -7.97 -27.20
CA LYS A 103 -0.41 -6.53 -27.50
C LYS A 103 0.50 -5.70 -26.61
N TYR A 104 0.64 -6.08 -25.35
CA TYR A 104 1.44 -5.35 -24.36
C TYR A 104 2.77 -6.04 -24.02
N ASN A 105 3.15 -7.08 -24.76
CA ASN A 105 4.38 -7.85 -24.54
C ASN A 105 4.54 -8.35 -23.09
N ILE A 106 3.44 -8.83 -22.52
CA ILE A 106 3.39 -9.32 -21.13
C ILE A 106 3.75 -10.81 -21.14
N LEU A 107 4.75 -11.19 -20.33
CA LEU A 107 5.13 -12.57 -20.11
C LEU A 107 4.60 -13.04 -18.77
N LEU A 108 3.85 -14.13 -18.78
CA LEU A 108 3.31 -14.76 -17.58
C LEU A 108 3.83 -16.19 -17.45
N THR A 109 3.91 -16.64 -16.20
CA THR A 109 4.05 -18.05 -15.87
C THR A 109 2.71 -18.79 -16.09
N GLN A 110 2.74 -20.12 -16.19
CA GLN A 110 1.53 -20.91 -16.42
C GLN A 110 0.48 -20.72 -15.31
N ASN A 111 0.89 -20.64 -14.04
CA ASN A 111 -0.02 -20.42 -12.91
C ASN A 111 -0.63 -19.02 -12.91
N GLN A 112 0.13 -17.99 -13.29
CA GLN A 112 -0.41 -16.65 -13.46
C GLN A 112 -1.45 -16.59 -14.58
N PHE A 113 -1.19 -17.28 -15.69
CA PHE A 113 -2.18 -17.40 -16.77
C PHE A 113 -3.43 -18.15 -16.31
N ASP A 114 -3.28 -19.29 -15.65
CA ASP A 114 -4.40 -20.08 -15.16
C ASP A 114 -5.27 -19.30 -14.15
N ALA A 115 -4.66 -18.55 -13.23
CA ALA A 115 -5.38 -17.67 -12.30
C ALA A 115 -6.17 -16.56 -13.02
N LEU A 116 -5.58 -15.93 -14.04
CA LEU A 116 -6.31 -14.96 -14.86
C LEU A 116 -7.44 -15.60 -15.65
N LEU A 117 -7.30 -16.86 -16.06
CA LEU A 117 -8.34 -17.58 -16.78
C LEU A 117 -9.49 -18.00 -15.87
N ASP A 118 -9.23 -18.40 -14.62
CA ASP A 118 -10.28 -18.62 -13.61
C ASP A 118 -11.07 -17.32 -13.35
N LEU A 119 -10.36 -16.20 -13.16
CA LEU A 119 -10.96 -14.88 -12.97
C LEU A 119 -11.80 -14.50 -14.19
N THR A 120 -11.24 -14.65 -15.39
CA THR A 120 -11.92 -14.31 -16.65
C THR A 120 -13.11 -15.22 -16.92
N TYR A 121 -13.08 -16.47 -16.46
CA TYR A 121 -14.22 -17.36 -16.54
C TYR A 121 -15.38 -16.83 -15.71
N ASN A 122 -15.10 -16.47 -14.45
CA ASN A 122 -16.11 -16.02 -13.50
C ASN A 122 -16.69 -14.62 -13.78
N ILE A 123 -15.84 -13.61 -14.01
CA ILE A 123 -16.28 -12.20 -14.11
C ILE A 123 -16.21 -11.64 -15.55
N GLY A 124 -15.74 -12.44 -16.50
CA GLY A 124 -15.49 -11.98 -17.87
C GLY A 124 -14.23 -11.13 -18.01
N THR A 125 -14.14 -10.36 -19.08
CA THR A 125 -12.92 -9.65 -19.51
C THR A 125 -12.89 -8.18 -19.08
N GLY A 126 -13.82 -7.75 -18.21
CA GLY A 126 -13.93 -6.36 -17.76
C GLY A 126 -12.68 -5.84 -17.03
N TRP A 127 -11.88 -6.74 -16.45
CA TRP A 127 -10.60 -6.40 -15.84
C TRP A 127 -9.56 -5.90 -16.84
N ILE A 128 -9.71 -6.18 -18.15
CA ILE A 128 -8.84 -5.69 -19.24
C ILE A 128 -9.19 -4.23 -19.58
N ASN A 129 -9.10 -3.36 -18.57
CA ASN A 129 -9.29 -1.93 -18.71
C ASN A 129 -8.08 -1.23 -18.10
N SER A 130 -7.39 -0.39 -18.88
CA SER A 130 -6.15 0.26 -18.46
C SER A 130 -6.29 1.18 -17.23
N SER A 131 -7.51 1.60 -16.90
CA SER A 131 -7.79 2.36 -15.68
C SER A 131 -7.88 1.50 -14.42
N TYR A 132 -7.94 0.17 -14.55
CA TYR A 132 -8.06 -0.75 -13.41
C TYR A 132 -6.71 -1.29 -12.96
N ARG A 133 -6.58 -1.50 -11.64
CA ARG A 133 -5.34 -1.89 -10.95
C ARG A 133 -4.69 -3.12 -11.58
N LEU A 134 -5.45 -4.19 -11.83
CA LEU A 134 -4.93 -5.44 -12.40
C LEU A 134 -4.34 -5.27 -13.80
N CYS A 135 -5.06 -4.63 -14.72
CA CYS A 135 -4.57 -4.39 -16.07
C CYS A 135 -3.38 -3.43 -16.09
N SER A 136 -3.40 -2.39 -15.24
CA SER A 136 -2.27 -1.48 -15.08
C SER A 136 -1.02 -2.23 -14.58
N ALA A 137 -1.16 -3.07 -13.54
CA ALA A 137 -0.05 -3.86 -13.00
C ALA A 137 0.54 -4.82 -14.03
N LEU A 138 -0.32 -5.54 -14.76
CA LEU A 138 0.12 -6.45 -15.82
C LEU A 138 0.88 -5.72 -16.95
N LYS A 139 0.39 -4.54 -17.38
CA LYS A 139 1.05 -3.74 -18.44
C LYS A 139 2.38 -3.13 -18.01
N ASN A 140 2.46 -2.67 -16.77
CA ASN A 140 3.65 -2.00 -16.25
C ASN A 140 4.72 -2.98 -15.75
N GLY A 141 4.37 -4.27 -15.66
CA GLY A 141 5.23 -5.33 -15.14
C GLY A 141 4.96 -5.55 -13.66
N ILE A 142 4.42 -6.72 -13.35
CA ILE A 142 4.03 -7.12 -11.98
C ILE A 142 5.19 -7.12 -10.98
N SER A 143 6.44 -7.26 -11.43
CA SER A 143 7.63 -7.22 -10.56
C SER A 143 7.88 -5.85 -9.91
N GLY A 144 7.24 -4.79 -10.40
CA GLY A 144 7.30 -3.45 -9.80
C GLY A 144 6.26 -3.21 -8.70
N TYR A 145 5.43 -4.21 -8.38
CA TYR A 145 4.34 -4.13 -7.43
C TYR A 145 4.61 -5.07 -6.25
N SER A 146 4.13 -4.69 -5.06
CA SER A 146 4.16 -5.59 -3.91
C SER A 146 3.13 -6.71 -4.06
N ASP A 147 3.31 -7.82 -3.32
CA ASP A 147 2.30 -8.89 -3.25
C ASP A 147 0.93 -8.32 -2.87
N MET A 148 0.87 -7.40 -1.91
CA MET A 148 -0.38 -6.79 -1.47
C MET A 148 -1.05 -5.90 -2.54
N ASP A 149 -0.28 -5.29 -3.44
CA ASP A 149 -0.84 -4.58 -4.59
C ASP A 149 -1.55 -5.56 -5.55
N ILE A 150 -0.94 -6.72 -5.80
CA ILE A 150 -1.52 -7.77 -6.63
C ILE A 150 -2.73 -8.42 -5.96
N VAL A 151 -2.64 -8.71 -4.65
CA VAL A 151 -3.75 -9.21 -3.83
C VAL A 151 -4.95 -8.27 -3.96
N ASN A 152 -4.75 -6.96 -3.80
CA ASN A 152 -5.84 -5.99 -3.91
C ASN A 152 -6.33 -5.76 -5.35
N ALA A 153 -5.47 -5.92 -6.35
CA ALA A 153 -5.84 -5.80 -7.76
C ALA A 153 -6.76 -6.95 -8.23
N ILE A 154 -6.55 -8.16 -7.73
CA ILE A 154 -7.40 -9.34 -7.99
C ILE A 154 -8.58 -9.37 -7.01
N GLY A 155 -8.33 -9.11 -5.72
CA GLY A 155 -9.30 -9.22 -4.64
C GLY A 155 -10.53 -8.32 -4.78
N THR A 156 -10.40 -7.13 -5.40
CA THR A 156 -11.52 -6.19 -5.59
C THR A 156 -12.68 -6.76 -6.43
N TRP A 157 -12.44 -7.83 -7.20
CA TRP A 157 -13.42 -8.44 -8.09
C TRP A 157 -14.34 -9.46 -7.39
N CYS A 158 -14.85 -9.11 -6.21
CA CYS A 158 -15.65 -9.99 -5.36
C CYS A 158 -17.10 -9.50 -5.13
N HIS A 159 -17.65 -8.72 -6.06
CA HIS A 159 -18.94 -8.05 -5.89
C HIS A 159 -20.06 -8.65 -6.76
N GLN A 160 -21.28 -8.64 -6.24
CA GLN A 160 -22.52 -8.77 -7.01
C GLN A 160 -23.37 -7.51 -6.77
N GLY A 161 -23.51 -6.68 -7.81
CA GLY A 161 -24.02 -5.33 -7.64
C GLY A 161 -23.04 -4.51 -6.78
N LYS A 162 -23.53 -3.93 -5.68
CA LYS A 162 -22.71 -3.18 -4.71
C LYS A 162 -22.21 -4.01 -3.53
N ASN A 163 -22.65 -5.27 -3.42
CA ASN A 163 -22.39 -6.09 -2.24
C ASN A 163 -21.20 -7.01 -2.49
N VAL A 164 -20.28 -7.07 -1.54
CA VAL A 164 -19.25 -8.10 -1.48
C VAL A 164 -19.91 -9.46 -1.23
N VAL A 165 -19.41 -10.51 -1.90
CA VAL A 165 -19.94 -11.87 -1.78
C VAL A 165 -18.84 -12.80 -1.29
N ASP A 166 -19.05 -13.45 -0.15
CA ASP A 166 -18.05 -14.30 0.52
C ASP A 166 -17.46 -15.39 -0.38
N ARG A 167 -18.30 -16.13 -1.11
CA ARG A 167 -17.84 -17.16 -2.07
C ARG A 167 -16.91 -16.61 -3.16
N LEU A 168 -17.12 -15.34 -3.56
CA LEU A 168 -16.24 -14.69 -4.52
C LEU A 168 -14.95 -14.28 -3.85
N VAL A 169 -14.98 -13.77 -2.62
CA VAL A 169 -13.76 -13.49 -1.84
C VAL A 169 -12.89 -14.73 -1.70
N GLU A 170 -13.48 -15.87 -1.31
CA GLU A 170 -12.77 -17.16 -1.22
C GLU A 170 -12.12 -17.55 -2.55
N ARG A 171 -12.85 -17.39 -3.66
CA ARG A 171 -12.32 -17.64 -5.01
C ARG A 171 -11.18 -16.68 -5.37
N ARG A 172 -11.32 -15.38 -5.12
CA ARG A 172 -10.26 -14.40 -5.39
C ARG A 172 -9.00 -14.68 -4.57
N ILE A 173 -9.13 -15.11 -3.32
CA ILE A 173 -7.97 -15.51 -2.50
C ILE A 173 -7.28 -16.74 -3.11
N ARG A 174 -8.04 -17.74 -3.59
CA ARG A 174 -7.46 -18.92 -4.29
C ARG A 174 -6.75 -18.54 -5.59
N GLU A 175 -7.30 -17.62 -6.36
CA GLU A 175 -6.62 -17.09 -7.56
C GLU A 175 -5.37 -16.29 -7.22
N VAL A 176 -5.39 -15.46 -6.17
CA VAL A 176 -4.20 -14.73 -5.69
C VAL A 176 -3.10 -15.71 -5.29
N LYS A 177 -3.43 -16.74 -4.51
CA LYS A 177 -2.48 -17.78 -4.10
C LYS A 177 -1.91 -18.55 -5.30
N LEU A 178 -2.75 -18.85 -6.29
CA LEU A 178 -2.28 -19.45 -7.54
C LEU A 178 -1.36 -18.49 -8.31
N PHE A 179 -1.74 -17.22 -8.43
CA PHE A 179 -1.01 -16.22 -9.21
C PHE A 179 0.36 -15.90 -8.62
N LEU A 180 0.44 -15.70 -7.30
CA LEU A 180 1.67 -15.31 -6.59
C LEU A 180 2.53 -16.50 -6.17
N TYR A 181 1.90 -17.56 -5.67
CA TYR A 181 2.59 -18.65 -4.97
C TYR A 181 2.52 -19.99 -5.70
N ASN A 182 1.91 -20.04 -6.90
CA ASN A 182 1.74 -21.26 -7.68
C ASN A 182 1.00 -22.38 -6.90
N ASP A 183 0.07 -21.98 -6.03
CA ASP A 183 -0.70 -22.90 -5.19
C ASP A 183 -2.09 -23.18 -5.79
N TYR A 184 -2.22 -24.33 -6.44
CA TYR A 184 -3.52 -24.83 -6.94
C TYR A 184 -4.41 -25.41 -5.82
N THR A 185 -3.81 -25.76 -4.68
CA THR A 185 -4.48 -26.54 -3.61
C THR A 185 -5.15 -25.65 -2.57
N GLY A 186 -4.73 -24.40 -2.45
CA GLY A 186 -5.16 -23.49 -1.38
C GLY A 186 -4.44 -23.71 -0.05
N ALA A 187 -3.43 -24.56 0.00
CA ALA A 187 -2.66 -24.90 1.20
C ALA A 187 -1.57 -23.88 1.55
N ASP A 188 -1.31 -22.89 0.70
CA ASP A 188 -0.35 -21.83 0.99
C ASP A 188 -0.71 -21.10 2.30
N PRO A 189 0.26 -20.84 3.20
CA PRO A 189 -0.01 -20.37 4.54
C PRO A 189 -0.38 -18.88 4.62
N HIS A 190 -0.23 -18.10 3.53
CA HIS A 190 -0.63 -16.69 3.56
C HIS A 190 -2.13 -16.60 3.83
N ASP A 191 -2.45 -15.80 4.84
CA ASP A 191 -3.82 -15.62 5.29
C ASP A 191 -4.17 -14.14 5.22
N TYR A 192 -5.32 -13.84 4.63
CA TYR A 192 -5.74 -12.47 4.38
C TYR A 192 -7.04 -12.19 5.11
N ARG A 193 -7.17 -10.97 5.64
CA ARG A 193 -8.46 -10.41 6.04
C ARG A 193 -8.76 -9.19 5.20
N TYR A 194 -10.00 -8.75 5.21
CA TYR A 194 -10.40 -7.59 4.44
C TYR A 194 -11.23 -6.61 5.26
N LEU A 195 -11.17 -5.34 4.85
CA LEU A 195 -12.11 -4.32 5.22
C LEU A 195 -13.12 -4.14 4.09
N THR A 196 -14.40 -4.05 4.42
CA THR A 196 -15.42 -3.50 3.53
C THR A 196 -15.76 -2.08 3.95
N PHE A 197 -15.89 -1.19 2.99
CA PHE A 197 -16.01 0.25 3.24
C PHE A 197 -17.42 0.77 2.92
N ASP A 198 -18.05 1.42 3.88
CA ASP A 198 -19.18 2.31 3.67
C ASP A 198 -18.71 3.77 3.80
N ALA A 199 -18.62 4.47 2.66
CA ALA A 199 -18.18 5.86 2.63
C ALA A 199 -19.15 6.85 3.31
N ASN A 200 -20.33 6.40 3.80
CA ASN A 200 -21.26 7.19 4.60
C ASN A 200 -21.61 8.55 3.94
N GLY A 201 -22.09 8.50 2.70
CA GLY A 201 -22.40 9.67 1.88
C GLY A 201 -21.23 10.24 1.07
N GLY A 202 -20.00 9.76 1.30
CA GLY A 202 -18.85 10.01 0.44
C GLY A 202 -18.73 9.05 -0.74
N SER A 203 -17.59 9.09 -1.42
CA SER A 203 -17.19 8.23 -2.53
C SER A 203 -15.84 7.60 -2.26
N ILE A 204 -15.68 6.34 -2.63
CA ILE A 204 -14.43 5.57 -2.56
C ILE A 204 -14.30 4.73 -3.83
N ASP A 205 -13.08 4.52 -4.31
CA ASP A 205 -12.87 3.79 -5.57
C ASP A 205 -13.12 2.30 -5.39
N ASN A 206 -12.69 1.72 -4.26
CA ASN A 206 -12.90 0.31 -3.95
C ASN A 206 -13.63 0.16 -2.61
N SER A 207 -14.75 -0.57 -2.63
CA SER A 207 -15.53 -0.90 -1.44
C SER A 207 -14.95 -2.04 -0.61
N ILE A 208 -13.80 -2.60 -1.01
CA ILE A 208 -13.08 -3.64 -0.29
C ILE A 208 -11.57 -3.47 -0.43
N GLN A 209 -10.82 -3.76 0.63
CA GLN A 209 -9.36 -3.85 0.61
C GLN A 209 -8.89 -5.01 1.50
N PHE A 210 -7.92 -5.76 1.00
CA PHE A 210 -7.31 -6.92 1.63
C PHE A 210 -5.99 -6.55 2.31
N PHE A 211 -5.71 -7.27 3.40
CA PHE A 211 -4.56 -7.09 4.27
C PHE A 211 -4.08 -8.46 4.78
N GLU A 212 -2.78 -8.57 5.05
CA GLU A 212 -2.18 -9.78 5.60
C GLU A 212 -2.54 -9.96 7.08
N TYR A 213 -2.98 -11.16 7.46
CA TYR A 213 -3.34 -11.50 8.84
C TYR A 213 -2.15 -11.33 9.79
N GLY A 214 -2.42 -10.78 10.98
CA GLY A 214 -1.42 -10.56 12.03
C GLY A 214 -0.50 -9.36 11.78
N LYS A 215 -0.60 -8.68 10.63
CA LYS A 215 0.09 -7.42 10.35
C LYS A 215 -0.78 -6.22 10.71
N PRO A 216 -0.21 -5.02 10.91
CA PRO A 216 -1.00 -3.78 10.90
C PRO A 216 -1.64 -3.53 9.54
N TYR A 217 -2.80 -2.86 9.49
CA TYR A 217 -3.45 -2.50 8.23
C TYR A 217 -2.57 -1.66 7.28
N GLY A 218 -1.66 -0.85 7.81
CA GLY A 218 -0.85 0.05 6.98
C GLY A 218 -1.72 1.05 6.22
N ASN A 219 -1.52 1.19 4.91
CA ASN A 219 -2.32 2.12 4.11
C ASN A 219 -3.76 1.63 3.93
N ILE A 220 -4.72 2.33 4.52
CA ILE A 220 -6.16 2.09 4.34
C ILE A 220 -6.70 3.13 3.37
N GLU A 221 -7.41 2.69 2.34
CA GLU A 221 -8.02 3.59 1.35
C GLU A 221 -8.95 4.61 2.03
N ALA A 222 -8.76 5.89 1.73
CA ALA A 222 -9.53 6.99 2.30
C ALA A 222 -10.64 7.42 1.32
N PRO A 223 -11.89 7.60 1.79
CA PRO A 223 -12.98 8.10 0.96
C PRO A 223 -12.89 9.62 0.82
N SER A 224 -13.65 10.17 -0.13
CA SER A 224 -13.79 11.62 -0.35
C SER A 224 -15.25 12.06 -0.26
N MET A 225 -15.52 13.22 0.31
CA MET A 225 -16.85 13.81 0.35
C MET A 225 -16.75 15.34 0.23
N SER A 226 -17.46 15.92 -0.73
CA SER A 226 -17.41 17.36 -0.97
C SER A 226 -17.93 18.16 0.24
N GLY A 227 -17.09 19.06 0.77
CA GLY A 227 -17.42 19.92 1.92
C GLY A 227 -17.21 19.29 3.30
N TYR A 228 -16.65 18.08 3.36
CA TYR A 228 -16.38 17.35 4.59
C TYR A 228 -14.93 16.88 4.64
N THR A 229 -14.40 16.73 5.85
CA THR A 229 -13.09 16.09 6.08
C THR A 229 -13.30 14.67 6.61
N PHE A 230 -12.59 13.71 6.03
CA PHE A 230 -12.60 12.33 6.48
C PHE A 230 -11.95 12.25 7.87
N ALA A 231 -12.72 11.80 8.86
CA ALA A 231 -12.29 11.71 10.26
C ALA A 231 -11.79 10.32 10.66
N GLY A 232 -11.91 9.33 9.77
CA GLY A 232 -11.44 7.96 9.98
C GLY A 232 -12.51 6.90 9.75
N TRP A 233 -12.08 5.64 9.79
CA TRP A 233 -12.92 4.45 9.64
C TRP A 233 -13.35 3.92 11.00
N PHE A 234 -14.62 3.57 11.14
CA PHE A 234 -15.17 3.05 12.40
C PHE A 234 -15.98 1.78 12.15
N THR A 235 -15.81 0.78 13.01
CA THR A 235 -16.69 -0.40 13.04
C THR A 235 -18.10 -0.04 13.54
N ASP A 236 -19.07 -0.93 13.35
CA ASP A 236 -20.44 -0.79 13.90
C ASP A 236 -20.47 -0.55 15.42
N GLY A 237 -19.47 -1.07 16.15
CA GLY A 237 -19.30 -0.86 17.59
C GLY A 237 -18.75 0.52 17.97
N GLY A 238 -18.48 1.40 17.00
CA GLY A 238 -17.87 2.71 17.21
C GLY A 238 -16.36 2.66 17.48
N THR A 239 -15.72 1.50 17.36
CA THR A 239 -14.26 1.38 17.46
C THR A 239 -13.60 1.88 16.18
N GLY A 240 -12.70 2.86 16.30
CA GLY A 240 -11.92 3.39 15.19
C GLY A 240 -10.85 2.40 14.73
N ILE A 241 -10.71 2.23 13.41
CA ILE A 241 -9.67 1.45 12.77
C ILE A 241 -8.64 2.40 12.17
N THR A 242 -7.37 2.11 12.46
CA THR A 242 -6.22 2.88 11.96
C THR A 242 -5.24 1.96 11.25
N ALA A 243 -4.28 2.56 10.55
CA ALA A 243 -3.15 1.86 9.95
C ALA A 243 -2.38 0.94 10.92
N LEU A 244 -2.42 1.23 12.22
CA LEU A 244 -1.73 0.47 13.26
C LEU A 244 -2.58 -0.67 13.84
N THR A 245 -3.88 -0.70 13.54
CA THR A 245 -4.75 -1.76 14.06
C THR A 245 -4.32 -3.10 13.44
N THR A 246 -4.10 -4.11 14.29
CA THR A 246 -3.71 -5.44 13.82
C THR A 246 -4.87 -6.11 13.10
N VAL A 247 -4.58 -6.59 11.91
CA VAL A 247 -5.46 -7.36 11.06
C VAL A 247 -5.71 -8.72 11.72
N SER A 248 -6.89 -8.89 12.32
CA SER A 248 -7.25 -10.13 13.04
C SER A 248 -8.51 -10.80 12.48
N GLN A 249 -9.39 -10.02 11.86
CA GLN A 249 -10.66 -10.49 11.32
C GLN A 249 -11.10 -9.62 10.15
N ASN A 250 -12.09 -10.11 9.39
CA ASN A 250 -12.77 -9.31 8.39
C ASN A 250 -13.67 -8.31 9.11
N LEU A 251 -13.67 -7.05 8.68
CA LEU A 251 -14.49 -6.01 9.29
C LEU A 251 -15.24 -5.21 8.23
N ALA A 252 -16.46 -4.79 8.58
CA ALA A 252 -17.12 -3.68 7.92
C ALA A 252 -16.78 -2.39 8.68
N VAL A 253 -16.45 -1.34 7.93
CA VAL A 253 -16.14 -0.03 8.49
C VAL A 253 -16.90 1.06 7.76
N THR A 254 -17.37 2.03 8.52
CA THR A 254 -18.12 3.19 8.05
C THR A 254 -17.27 4.44 8.24
N ALA A 255 -17.28 5.32 7.23
CA ALA A 255 -16.56 6.58 7.29
C ALA A 255 -17.22 7.53 8.29
N SER A 256 -16.41 8.16 9.13
CA SER A 256 -16.82 9.31 9.93
C SER A 256 -16.35 10.59 9.27
N TRP A 257 -17.17 11.64 9.40
CA TRP A 257 -16.95 12.93 8.74
C TRP A 257 -17.06 14.05 9.77
N SER A 258 -16.25 15.10 9.62
CA SER A 258 -16.42 16.36 10.35
C SER A 258 -16.95 17.44 9.41
N SER A 259 -17.99 18.16 9.86
CA SER A 259 -18.53 19.31 9.14
C SER A 259 -17.61 20.52 9.32
N GLY A 260 -17.12 21.10 8.22
CA GLY A 260 -16.34 22.34 8.26
C GLY A 260 -14.94 22.30 7.66
N GLY A 261 -14.59 21.29 6.85
CA GLY A 261 -13.34 21.29 6.11
C GLY A 261 -13.59 21.27 4.60
N VAL A 262 -13.07 22.28 3.91
CA VAL A 262 -12.97 22.29 2.45
C VAL A 262 -12.20 21.03 2.03
N PRO A 263 -12.67 20.25 1.03
CA PRO A 263 -11.96 19.07 0.56
C PRO A 263 -10.59 19.51 0.01
N VAL A 264 -9.51 18.92 0.49
CA VAL A 264 -8.17 19.06 -0.12
C VAL A 264 -7.94 17.83 -1.00
N PRO A 265 -8.02 17.94 -2.34
CA PRO A 265 -7.71 16.83 -3.24
C PRO A 265 -6.19 16.64 -3.31
N SER A 266 -5.73 15.38 -3.28
CA SER A 266 -4.43 14.85 -3.72
C SER A 266 -3.35 15.89 -4.08
N GLY A 267 -2.51 16.23 -3.09
CA GLY A 267 -1.47 17.26 -3.13
C GLY A 267 -1.41 17.97 -1.78
N VAL A 268 -0.84 17.28 -0.80
CA VAL A 268 -1.35 17.20 0.59
C VAL A 268 -1.48 18.55 1.32
N PHE A 269 -0.68 19.57 1.00
CA PHE A 269 -0.89 20.95 1.48
C PHE A 269 -0.37 21.95 0.45
N SER A 270 -0.99 23.12 0.34
CA SER A 270 -0.66 24.11 -0.71
C SER A 270 0.73 24.75 -0.56
N ASP A 271 1.32 24.64 0.63
CA ASP A 271 2.63 25.15 1.03
C ASP A 271 3.68 24.04 1.25
N VAL A 272 3.44 22.84 0.70
CA VAL A 272 4.35 21.69 0.76
C VAL A 272 4.64 21.20 -0.66
N ALA A 273 5.78 21.62 -1.21
CA ALA A 273 6.20 21.32 -2.56
C ALA A 273 7.00 20.00 -2.63
N SER A 274 6.94 19.28 -3.75
CA SER A 274 7.63 17.98 -3.93
C SER A 274 9.17 18.04 -3.83
N GLY A 275 9.74 19.24 -3.93
CA GLY A 275 11.17 19.48 -3.71
C GLY A 275 11.55 19.76 -2.26
N ASP A 276 10.58 19.92 -1.36
CA ASP A 276 10.86 20.19 0.06
C ASP A 276 11.40 18.93 0.73
N TRP A 277 12.43 19.09 1.57
CA TRP A 277 13.07 17.97 2.26
C TRP A 277 12.10 17.19 3.17
N PHE A 278 11.03 17.85 3.64
CA PHE A 278 9.99 17.29 4.48
C PHE A 278 8.77 16.76 3.70
N TYR A 279 8.77 16.86 2.37
CA TYR A 279 7.61 16.52 1.53
C TYR A 279 7.08 15.13 1.85
N THR A 280 7.90 14.09 1.70
CA THR A 280 7.49 12.69 1.94
C THR A 280 6.99 12.48 3.36
N TYR A 281 7.65 13.04 4.36
CA TYR A 281 7.25 12.89 5.76
C TYR A 281 5.84 13.44 5.99
N VAL A 282 5.59 14.63 5.46
CA VAL A 282 4.32 15.33 5.62
C VAL A 282 3.22 14.66 4.80
N THR A 283 3.50 14.23 3.57
CA THR A 283 2.51 13.57 2.73
C THR A 283 2.09 12.21 3.27
N ASP A 284 3.04 11.41 3.76
CA ASP A 284 2.77 10.07 4.28
C ASP A 284 2.00 10.13 5.61
N LEU A 285 2.42 11.00 6.53
CA LEU A 285 1.72 11.22 7.79
C LEU A 285 0.33 11.84 7.58
N GLY A 286 0.18 12.70 6.56
CA GLY A 286 -1.10 13.26 6.17
C GLY A 286 -2.04 12.19 5.61
N ALA A 287 -1.55 11.33 4.73
CA ALA A 287 -2.31 10.18 4.20
C ALA A 287 -2.72 9.19 5.30
N GLY A 288 -1.87 9.01 6.32
CA GLY A 288 -2.14 8.19 7.50
C GLY A 288 -3.02 8.85 8.57
N ASN A 289 -3.53 10.08 8.35
CA ASN A 289 -4.26 10.90 9.33
C ASN A 289 -3.52 11.12 10.67
N VAL A 290 -2.19 11.02 10.68
CA VAL A 290 -1.36 11.27 11.86
C VAL A 290 -1.18 12.78 12.06
N ILE A 291 -0.96 13.51 10.97
CA ILE A 291 -0.90 14.98 10.95
C ILE A 291 -2.04 15.54 10.11
N THR A 292 -2.54 16.71 10.50
CA THR A 292 -3.56 17.45 9.76
C THR A 292 -3.07 18.88 9.52
N GLY A 293 -3.41 19.42 8.35
CA GLY A 293 -3.19 20.84 8.04
C GLY A 293 -4.24 21.74 8.66
N LEU A 294 -4.17 23.01 8.27
CA LEU A 294 -5.04 24.06 8.73
C LEU A 294 -6.25 24.24 7.81
N PRO A 295 -7.32 24.91 8.28
CA PRO A 295 -8.53 25.13 7.48
C PRO A 295 -8.30 25.90 6.16
N ASP A 296 -7.19 26.63 6.05
CA ASP A 296 -6.78 27.35 4.84
C ASP A 296 -6.07 26.46 3.78
N GLY A 297 -5.93 25.15 4.06
CA GLY A 297 -5.27 24.21 3.16
C GLY A 297 -3.74 24.24 3.23
N THR A 298 -3.16 24.88 4.26
CA THR A 298 -1.71 24.91 4.51
C THR A 298 -1.30 23.93 5.61
N PHE A 299 -0.04 23.50 5.60
CA PHE A 299 0.61 22.74 6.67
C PHE A 299 1.33 23.65 7.67
N ARG A 300 1.85 24.78 7.19
CA ARG A 300 2.77 25.70 7.85
C ARG A 300 4.03 25.00 8.38
N PRO A 301 4.88 24.45 7.49
CA PRO A 301 6.02 23.62 7.89
C PRO A 301 7.01 24.33 8.83
N LEU A 302 7.09 25.66 8.78
CA LEU A 302 8.03 26.48 9.54
C LEU A 302 7.46 27.01 10.87
N ASP A 303 6.18 26.82 11.14
CA ASP A 303 5.59 27.24 12.40
C ASP A 303 6.15 26.39 13.55
N THR A 304 6.36 27.02 14.71
CA THR A 304 6.84 26.33 15.91
C THR A 304 5.74 25.48 16.52
N VAL A 305 6.10 24.29 17.00
CA VAL A 305 5.16 23.36 17.62
C VAL A 305 4.97 23.66 19.10
N THR A 306 3.74 23.57 19.58
CA THR A 306 3.39 23.69 21.01
C THR A 306 3.52 22.36 21.77
N GLY A 307 3.62 22.42 23.11
CA GLY A 307 3.68 21.19 23.93
C GLY A 307 2.48 20.26 23.72
N GLY A 308 1.27 20.81 23.53
CA GLY A 308 0.07 20.03 23.26
C GLY A 308 0.07 19.35 21.89
N GLU A 309 0.54 20.04 20.86
CA GLU A 309 0.71 19.46 19.51
C GLU A 309 1.76 18.35 19.51
N ALA A 310 2.90 18.57 20.18
CA ALA A 310 3.94 17.57 20.30
C ALA A 310 3.44 16.28 20.96
N LEU A 311 2.75 16.41 22.10
CA LEU A 311 2.16 15.27 22.79
C LEU A 311 1.18 14.50 21.91
N LYS A 312 0.26 15.21 21.25
CA LYS A 312 -0.69 14.59 20.33
C LYS A 312 0.05 13.80 19.25
N LEU A 313 0.97 14.45 18.53
CA LEU A 313 1.62 13.83 17.38
C LEU A 313 2.49 12.63 17.78
N ILE A 314 3.30 12.77 18.82
CA ILE A 314 4.19 11.70 19.27
C ILE A 314 3.40 10.50 19.82
N LEU A 315 2.38 10.74 20.64
CA LEU A 315 1.61 9.65 21.24
C LEU A 315 0.80 8.89 20.18
N LEU A 316 0.20 9.60 19.21
CA LEU A 316 -0.49 8.95 18.10
C LEU A 316 0.48 8.15 17.22
N ALA A 317 1.70 8.67 16.99
CA ALA A 317 2.72 8.01 16.19
C ALA A 317 3.12 6.63 16.74
N VAL A 318 3.19 6.51 18.08
CA VAL A 318 3.52 5.25 18.75
C VAL A 318 2.29 4.38 19.04
N GLY A 319 1.11 4.74 18.49
CA GLY A 319 -0.09 3.91 18.51
C GLY A 319 -1.04 4.12 19.69
N PHE A 320 -0.87 5.17 20.50
CA PHE A 320 -1.90 5.52 21.48
C PHE A 320 -3.16 6.05 20.77
N ALA A 321 -4.33 5.74 21.34
CA ALA A 321 -5.60 6.23 20.83
C ALA A 321 -5.72 7.76 21.00
N PRO A 322 -6.50 8.45 20.14
CA PRO A 322 -6.84 9.86 20.33
C PRO A 322 -7.45 10.13 21.71
N GLN A 323 -6.95 11.17 22.37
CA GLN A 323 -7.42 11.56 23.69
C GLN A 323 -8.40 12.74 23.59
N PRO A 324 -9.49 12.75 24.40
CA PRO A 324 -10.41 13.87 24.44
C PRO A 324 -9.77 15.09 25.11
N ALA A 325 -10.37 16.26 24.89
CA ALA A 325 -10.02 17.47 25.63
C ALA A 325 -10.26 17.24 27.13
N ALA A 326 -9.34 17.72 27.96
CA ALA A 326 -9.42 17.61 29.41
C ALA A 326 -8.75 18.80 30.08
N ASN A 327 -9.08 19.06 31.35
CA ASN A 327 -8.43 20.10 32.16
C ASN A 327 -8.41 21.49 31.49
N GLY A 328 -9.45 21.84 30.73
CA GLY A 328 -9.55 23.13 30.04
C GLY A 328 -8.66 23.28 28.80
N SER A 329 -8.00 22.22 28.34
CA SER A 329 -7.18 22.23 27.12
C SER A 329 -7.58 21.11 26.16
N TRP A 330 -7.56 21.41 24.86
CA TRP A 330 -7.78 20.43 23.81
C TRP A 330 -6.74 19.28 23.86
N ALA A 331 -5.53 19.58 24.35
CA ALA A 331 -4.46 18.60 24.49
C ALA A 331 -4.38 17.97 25.90
N GLY A 332 -5.26 18.35 26.83
CA GLY A 332 -5.14 17.94 28.23
C GLY A 332 -5.27 16.44 28.47
N GLY A 333 -6.03 15.72 27.63
CA GLY A 333 -6.11 14.26 27.70
C GLY A 333 -4.78 13.58 27.32
N TYR A 334 -4.08 14.12 26.32
CA TYR A 334 -2.75 13.63 25.92
C TYR A 334 -1.71 13.84 27.02
N LEU A 335 -1.73 15.00 27.70
CA LEU A 335 -0.86 15.25 28.85
C LEU A 335 -1.14 14.25 29.99
N THR A 336 -2.42 14.00 30.28
CA THR A 336 -2.84 13.04 31.30
C THR A 336 -2.35 11.63 30.98
N LEU A 337 -2.49 11.19 29.72
CA LEU A 337 -1.99 9.90 29.26
C LEU A 337 -0.46 9.82 29.37
N ALA A 338 0.27 10.82 28.87
CA ALA A 338 1.73 10.86 28.94
C ALA A 338 2.25 10.76 30.37
N MET A 339 1.60 11.46 31.31
CA MET A 339 1.92 11.35 32.73
C MET A 339 1.64 9.95 33.28
N SER A 340 0.49 9.35 32.95
CA SER A 340 0.14 8.00 33.41
C SER A 340 1.12 6.92 32.93
N LYS A 341 1.77 7.16 31.80
CA LYS A 341 2.77 6.27 31.19
C LYS A 341 4.21 6.58 31.61
N GLY A 342 4.42 7.62 32.45
CA GLY A 342 5.75 8.06 32.85
C GLY A 342 6.57 8.72 31.73
N ILE A 343 5.93 9.08 30.61
CA ILE A 343 6.57 9.76 29.48
C ILE A 343 6.87 11.21 29.88
N VAL A 344 5.95 11.86 30.58
CA VAL A 344 6.10 13.24 31.07
C VAL A 344 5.87 13.29 32.57
N SER A 345 6.68 14.06 33.28
CA SER A 345 6.57 14.29 34.72
C SER A 345 5.60 15.45 35.02
N GLN A 346 5.02 15.46 36.21
CA GLN A 346 4.14 16.55 36.63
C GLN A 346 4.88 17.90 36.56
N GLY A 347 4.31 18.86 35.82
CA GLY A 347 4.87 20.21 35.66
C GLY A 347 5.98 20.34 34.62
N GLU A 348 6.41 19.25 33.96
CA GLU A 348 7.42 19.29 32.90
C GLU A 348 6.92 20.05 31.65
N ILE A 349 5.61 19.99 31.37
CA ILE A 349 4.94 20.87 30.41
C ILE A 349 4.03 21.83 31.19
N ALA A 350 4.48 23.07 31.37
CA ALA A 350 3.75 24.08 32.14
C ALA A 350 2.57 24.70 31.35
N ASP A 351 2.73 24.89 30.04
CA ASP A 351 1.71 25.43 29.15
C ASP A 351 1.65 24.61 27.86
N LEU A 352 0.49 24.01 27.59
CA LEU A 352 0.25 23.19 26.40
C LEU A 352 0.17 24.01 25.11
N ASN A 353 -0.01 25.33 25.19
CA ASN A 353 -0.06 26.23 24.04
C ASN A 353 1.25 26.99 23.82
N ALA A 354 2.23 26.84 24.71
CA ALA A 354 3.54 27.45 24.53
C ALA A 354 4.41 26.58 23.61
N PRO A 355 5.31 27.21 22.81
CA PRO A 355 6.30 26.47 22.02
C PRO A 355 7.12 25.52 22.87
N VAL A 356 7.38 24.32 22.35
CA VAL A 356 8.20 23.30 23.01
C VAL A 356 9.61 23.27 22.43
N ASN A 357 10.60 23.03 23.29
CA ASN A 357 11.99 22.90 22.86
C ASN A 357 12.33 21.48 22.39
N ARG A 358 13.42 21.37 21.62
CA ARG A 358 13.87 20.10 21.03
C ARG A 358 14.25 19.05 22.09
N GLN A 359 14.84 19.46 23.20
CA GLN A 359 15.21 18.53 24.27
C GLN A 359 13.99 17.82 24.87
N LEU A 360 12.91 18.55 25.14
CA LEU A 360 11.69 17.96 25.67
C LEU A 360 11.01 17.05 24.62
N ILE A 361 11.04 17.41 23.32
CA ILE A 361 10.62 16.49 22.25
C ILE A 361 11.41 15.18 22.30
N ALA A 362 12.74 15.25 22.45
CA ALA A 362 13.57 14.06 22.53
C ALA A 362 13.21 13.19 23.75
N HIS A 363 12.96 13.81 24.90
CA HIS A 363 12.57 13.07 26.11
C HIS A 363 11.22 12.38 25.92
N ILE A 364 10.22 13.10 25.39
CA ILE A 364 8.90 12.54 25.12
C ILE A 364 8.99 11.41 24.09
N ALA A 365 9.67 11.64 22.97
CA ALA A 365 9.79 10.67 21.89
C ALA A 365 10.51 9.40 22.35
N ALA A 366 11.68 9.52 22.99
CA ALA A 366 12.47 8.38 23.47
C ALA A 366 11.67 7.52 24.46
N LYS A 367 11.03 8.15 25.44
CA LYS A 367 10.20 7.43 26.42
C LYS A 367 8.95 6.81 25.77
N ALA A 368 8.33 7.50 24.81
CA ALA A 368 7.17 6.99 24.09
C ALA A 368 7.48 5.72 23.27
N VAL A 369 8.67 5.62 22.67
CA VAL A 369 9.13 4.40 21.97
C VAL A 369 9.85 3.40 22.87
N GLY A 370 9.97 3.68 24.17
CA GLY A 370 10.62 2.78 25.14
C GLY A 370 12.14 2.72 25.04
N LEU A 371 12.80 3.74 24.48
CA LEU A 371 14.25 3.82 24.44
C LEU A 371 14.81 4.28 25.80
N PRO A 372 15.75 3.53 26.42
CA PRO A 372 16.39 3.94 27.65
C PRO A 372 17.33 5.14 27.41
N SER A 373 17.57 5.92 28.46
CA SER A 373 18.60 6.95 28.41
C SER A 373 19.98 6.31 28.32
N ILE A 374 20.89 6.91 27.55
CA ILE A 374 22.29 6.51 27.49
C ILE A 374 23.07 7.26 28.58
N ASP A 375 23.55 6.52 29.58
CA ASP A 375 24.29 7.09 30.71
C ASP A 375 25.81 7.23 30.45
N THR A 376 26.31 6.64 29.36
CA THR A 376 27.72 6.72 28.99
C THR A 376 28.01 8.07 28.30
N PRO A 377 29.02 8.84 28.76
CA PRO A 377 29.37 10.11 28.14
C PRO A 377 29.86 9.90 26.70
N GLU A 378 29.09 10.42 25.75
CA GLU A 378 29.46 10.45 24.33
C GLU A 378 29.41 11.89 23.81
N THR A 379 30.32 12.22 22.89
CA THR A 379 30.48 13.58 22.32
C THR A 379 29.94 13.68 20.89
N THR A 380 28.90 12.92 20.58
CA THR A 380 28.28 12.87 19.25
C THR A 380 27.78 14.24 18.81
N PHE A 381 27.10 14.96 19.72
CA PHE A 381 26.73 16.36 19.53
C PHE A 381 27.67 17.26 20.34
N ALA A 382 28.13 18.35 19.73
CA ALA A 382 29.04 19.28 20.39
C ALA A 382 28.34 20.19 21.43
N ASP A 383 27.01 20.26 21.42
CA ASP A 383 26.19 21.14 22.25
C ASP A 383 25.27 20.41 23.25
N THR A 384 25.30 19.07 23.28
CA THR A 384 24.56 18.27 24.26
C THR A 384 25.15 16.88 24.41
N SER A 385 25.10 16.33 25.63
CA SER A 385 25.38 14.93 25.93
C SER A 385 24.18 14.25 26.60
N ASP A 386 22.97 14.75 26.35
CA ASP A 386 21.72 14.22 26.91
C ASP A 386 21.46 12.79 26.41
N GLY A 387 21.26 11.85 27.34
CA GLY A 387 21.16 10.43 27.03
C GLY A 387 19.95 10.05 26.18
N PHE A 388 18.82 10.78 26.25
CA PHE A 388 17.67 10.52 25.39
C PHE A 388 17.87 11.06 23.97
N VAL A 389 18.56 12.19 23.83
CA VAL A 389 18.99 12.71 22.53
C VAL A 389 19.92 11.69 21.86
N LEU A 390 20.92 11.17 22.58
CA LEU A 390 21.82 10.14 22.05
C LEU A 390 21.07 8.85 21.68
N ALA A 391 20.14 8.39 22.53
CA ALA A 391 19.34 7.19 22.25
C ALA A 391 18.53 7.31 20.95
N LEU A 392 17.88 8.45 20.72
CA LEU A 392 17.12 8.70 19.50
C LEU A 392 18.01 8.84 18.27
N TYR A 393 19.22 9.40 18.43
CA TYR A 393 20.18 9.50 17.34
C TYR A 393 20.68 8.12 16.91
N HIS A 394 21.00 7.24 17.87
CA HIS A 394 21.40 5.86 17.58
C HIS A 394 20.25 4.99 17.01
N ALA A 395 19.01 5.38 17.27
CA ALA A 395 17.84 4.76 16.69
C ALA A 395 17.45 5.35 15.32
N ASP A 396 18.27 6.25 14.75
CA ASP A 396 17.99 6.97 13.50
C ASP A 396 16.66 7.76 13.49
N ILE A 397 16.14 8.12 14.67
CA ILE A 397 14.88 8.89 14.81
C ILE A 397 15.16 10.39 14.65
N ILE A 398 16.23 10.88 15.27
CA ILE A 398 16.65 12.28 15.15
C ILE A 398 17.98 12.40 14.42
N THR A 399 18.21 13.57 13.84
CA THR A 399 19.46 13.93 13.19
C THR A 399 19.97 15.25 13.75
N GLY A 400 21.28 15.48 13.66
CA GLY A 400 21.88 16.78 13.95
C GLY A 400 21.98 17.69 12.73
N SER A 401 22.53 18.88 12.97
CA SER A 401 22.93 19.83 11.95
C SER A 401 24.43 20.07 12.03
N SER A 402 25.16 19.86 10.94
CA SER A 402 26.60 20.13 10.88
C SER A 402 26.85 21.63 10.73
N THR A 403 27.76 22.17 11.53
CA THR A 403 28.28 23.53 11.37
C THR A 403 29.26 23.61 10.21
N GLU A 404 29.61 24.83 9.78
CA GLU A 404 30.69 25.06 8.80
C GLU A 404 32.04 24.50 9.26
N SER A 405 32.26 24.41 10.59
CA SER A 405 33.43 23.80 11.20
C SER A 405 33.37 22.26 11.26
N GLY A 406 32.31 21.64 10.77
CA GLY A 406 32.11 20.18 10.76
C GLY A 406 31.65 19.58 12.09
N SER A 407 31.28 20.40 13.08
CA SER A 407 30.74 19.92 14.35
C SER A 407 29.25 19.61 14.20
N LEU A 408 28.80 18.46 14.72
CA LEU A 408 27.38 18.10 14.71
C LEU A 408 26.69 18.72 15.93
N MET A 409 25.59 19.45 15.71
CA MET A 409 24.81 20.15 16.75
C MET A 409 23.38 19.61 16.80
N TYR A 410 22.76 19.62 17.97
CA TYR A 410 21.33 19.27 18.15
C TYR A 410 20.42 20.46 18.44
N TYR A 411 20.97 21.51 19.07
CA TYR A 411 20.30 22.71 19.54
C TYR A 411 19.15 22.45 20.54
N PRO A 412 19.43 21.83 21.70
CA PRO A 412 18.40 21.33 22.63
C PRO A 412 17.39 22.39 23.11
N GLN A 413 17.81 23.65 23.23
CA GLN A 413 16.98 24.73 23.74
C GLN A 413 16.15 25.44 22.66
N ASN A 414 16.39 25.17 21.39
CA ASN A 414 15.63 25.78 20.31
C ASN A 414 14.22 25.19 20.24
N SER A 415 13.26 25.98 19.77
CA SER A 415 11.96 25.47 19.36
C SER A 415 12.10 24.52 18.17
N ILE A 416 11.13 23.63 18.00
CA ILE A 416 11.03 22.74 16.84
C ILE A 416 9.94 23.22 15.89
N THR A 417 10.18 23.10 14.59
CA THR A 417 9.17 23.39 13.55
C THR A 417 8.25 22.18 13.29
N ARG A 418 7.09 22.43 12.69
CA ARG A 418 6.15 21.36 12.29
C ARG A 418 6.79 20.38 11.30
N ALA A 419 7.61 20.84 10.36
CA ALA A 419 8.33 19.97 9.42
C ALA A 419 9.34 19.05 10.13
N GLU A 420 10.10 19.59 11.08
CA GLU A 420 11.06 18.81 11.86
C GLU A 420 10.39 17.77 12.75
N LEU A 421 9.30 18.14 13.43
CA LEU A 421 8.56 17.16 14.22
C LEU A 421 7.91 16.09 13.34
N SER A 422 7.39 16.43 12.16
CA SER A 422 6.89 15.44 11.19
C SER A 422 7.97 14.44 10.79
N ALA A 423 9.21 14.88 10.58
CA ALA A 423 10.31 13.97 10.27
C ALA A 423 10.59 12.98 11.41
N ILE A 424 10.60 13.46 12.65
CA ILE A 424 10.76 12.63 13.86
C ILE A 424 9.62 11.62 13.95
N VAL A 425 8.37 12.10 13.87
CA VAL A 425 7.16 11.28 13.96
C VAL A 425 7.10 10.23 12.85
N TRP A 426 7.44 10.58 11.61
CA TRP A 426 7.49 9.65 10.49
C TRP A 426 8.52 8.55 10.69
N ARG A 427 9.70 8.88 11.23
CA ARG A 427 10.73 7.88 11.55
C ARG A 427 10.29 6.97 12.68
N MET A 428 9.70 7.53 13.74
CA MET A 428 9.10 6.73 14.82
C MET A 428 8.04 5.76 14.29
N TYR A 429 7.17 6.24 13.39
CA TYR A 429 6.12 5.46 12.76
C TYR A 429 6.67 4.30 11.91
N ASN A 430 7.75 4.53 11.15
CA ASN A 430 8.33 3.53 10.26
C ASN A 430 9.27 2.53 10.93
N LEU A 431 9.77 2.83 12.14
CA LEU A 431 10.68 1.93 12.85
C LEU A 431 9.97 0.74 13.49
N GLY A 432 8.65 0.80 13.72
CA GLY A 432 7.90 -0.29 14.38
C GLY A 432 8.37 -0.59 15.82
N ILE A 433 9.16 0.30 16.42
CA ILE A 433 9.72 0.14 17.77
C ILE A 433 8.74 0.75 18.77
N GLY A 434 8.21 -0.10 19.67
CA GLY A 434 7.12 0.22 20.59
C GLY A 434 6.07 -0.90 20.72
N GLN A 435 6.24 -1.99 19.96
CA GLN A 435 5.46 -3.22 20.08
C GLN A 435 5.89 -4.00 21.34
N SER A 436 5.29 -3.68 22.49
CA SER A 436 5.27 -4.54 23.68
C SER A 436 3.92 -4.51 24.37
#